data_AF-A0A1K2IQH5-F1
#
_entry.id   AF-A0A1K2IQH5-F1
#
_cell.length_a   1.000
_cell.length_b   1.000
_cell.length_c   1.000
_cell.angle_alpha   90.00
_cell.angle_beta   90.00
_cell.angle_gamma   90.00
#
_symmetry.space_group_name_H-M   'P 1'
#
loop_
_entity.id
_entity.type
_entity.pdbx_description
1 polymer ?
#
loop_
_entity_poly.entity_id
_entity_poly.type
_entity_poly.pdbx_seq_one_letter_code
_entity_poly.pdbx_strand_id
1 'polypeptide(L)'
;MKTFIKNDFYIQVYFLVGGLVSIFVGIAVGWGIMPFYFVVGIPQLISFLLKIFKKRKKTISYIIYGLFIMPVWISLLIMLMFKNNHEVTNFFGTILIASLLYSPFLAILYVYDSYKIYKSQKQTR
;
A
#
# COMPACT_ATOMS: atom_id res chain seq x y z
N MET A 1 1.92 -14.20 -17.69
CA MET A 1 1.00 -13.09 -17.26
C MET A 1 0.02 -13.50 -16.15
N LYS A 2 -0.75 -14.58 -16.33
CA LYS A 2 -1.70 -15.09 -15.32
C LYS A 2 -1.01 -15.49 -14.01
N THR A 3 0.20 -16.07 -14.10
CA THR A 3 1.01 -16.46 -12.93
C THR A 3 1.38 -15.27 -12.05
N PHE A 4 1.82 -14.15 -12.64
CA PHE A 4 2.09 -12.95 -11.85
C PHE A 4 0.85 -12.48 -11.12
N ILE A 5 -0.29 -12.36 -11.81
CA ILE A 5 -1.52 -11.80 -11.22
C ILE A 5 -2.03 -12.68 -10.08
N LYS A 6 -1.95 -14.00 -10.26
CA LYS A 6 -2.25 -14.97 -9.22
C LYS A 6 -1.32 -14.78 -8.02
N ASN A 7 -0.01 -14.82 -8.24
CA ASN A 7 0.98 -14.74 -7.17
C ASN A 7 0.89 -13.40 -6.44
N ASP A 8 0.75 -12.30 -7.18
CA ASP A 8 0.58 -10.97 -6.64
C ASP A 8 -0.66 -10.90 -5.73
N PHE A 9 -1.82 -11.38 -6.16
CA PHE A 9 -3.01 -11.44 -5.30
C PHE A 9 -2.74 -12.19 -3.97
N TYR A 10 -2.15 -13.38 -4.02
CA TYR A 10 -1.84 -14.14 -2.80
C TYR A 10 -0.81 -13.44 -1.92
N ILE A 11 0.22 -12.82 -2.51
CA ILE A 11 1.21 -12.01 -1.79
C ILE A 11 0.53 -10.84 -1.09
N GLN A 12 -0.38 -10.13 -1.77
CA GLN A 12 -1.10 -9.00 -1.17
C GLN A 12 -2.00 -9.45 0.00
N VAL A 13 -2.68 -10.59 -0.13
CA VAL A 13 -3.46 -11.19 0.98
C VAL A 13 -2.56 -11.58 2.13
N TYR A 14 -1.44 -12.25 1.86
CA TYR A 14 -0.47 -12.67 2.86
C TYR A 14 0.03 -11.47 3.68
N PHE A 15 0.46 -10.40 3.01
CA PHE A 15 0.92 -9.21 3.70
C PHE A 15 -0.20 -8.45 4.41
N LEU A 16 -1.44 -8.46 3.90
CA LEU A 16 -2.58 -7.88 4.62
C LEU A 16 -2.84 -8.61 5.94
N VAL A 17 -2.83 -9.95 5.93
CA VAL A 17 -2.98 -10.77 7.14
C VAL A 17 -1.81 -10.55 8.09
N GLY A 18 -0.57 -10.58 7.58
CA GLY A 18 0.63 -10.26 8.37
C GLY A 18 0.59 -8.85 8.96
N GLY A 19 0.02 -7.89 8.22
CA GLY A 19 -0.23 -6.53 8.68
C GLY A 19 -1.16 -6.49 9.88
N LEU A 20 -2.29 -7.21 9.83
CA LEU A 20 -3.21 -7.30 10.96
C LEU A 20 -2.52 -7.89 12.20
N VAL A 21 -1.70 -8.94 12.03
CA VAL A 21 -0.88 -9.49 13.13
C VAL A 21 0.11 -8.45 13.66
N SER A 22 0.74 -7.68 12.77
CA SER A 22 1.72 -6.66 13.15
C SER A 22 1.12 -5.53 13.99
N ILE A 23 -0.19 -5.27 13.90
CA ILE A 23 -0.87 -4.30 14.76
C ILE A 23 -0.82 -4.77 16.22
N PHE A 24 -1.11 -6.04 16.50
CA PHE A 24 -1.06 -6.57 17.87
C PHE A 24 0.36 -6.49 18.46
N VAL A 25 1.37 -6.82 17.65
CA VAL A 25 2.77 -6.68 18.04
C VAL A 25 3.10 -5.21 18.29
N GLY A 26 2.68 -4.31 17.39
CA GLY A 26 2.90 -2.88 17.51
C GLY A 26 2.28 -2.27 18.77
N ILE A 27 1.06 -2.67 19.12
CA ILE A 27 0.41 -2.26 20.37
C ILE A 27 1.21 -2.76 21.58
N ALA A 28 1.66 -4.01 21.57
CA ALA A 28 2.42 -4.59 22.69
C ALA A 28 3.76 -3.90 22.94
N VAL A 29 4.41 -3.37 21.89
CA VAL A 29 5.71 -2.67 22.00
C VAL A 29 5.59 -1.14 22.00
N GLY A 30 4.37 -0.60 22.09
CA GLY A 30 4.12 0.86 22.15
C GLY A 30 4.22 1.61 20.81
N TRP A 31 4.31 0.91 19.69
CA TRP A 31 4.35 1.49 18.33
C TRP A 31 2.96 1.64 17.70
N GLY A 32 1.91 1.13 18.36
CA GLY A 32 0.53 1.19 17.89
C GLY A 32 0.36 0.54 16.52
N ILE A 33 -0.30 1.24 15.61
CA ILE A 33 -0.58 0.72 14.25
C ILE A 33 0.58 0.91 13.26
N MET A 34 1.68 1.57 13.62
CA MET A 34 2.74 1.90 12.66
C MET A 34 3.35 0.70 11.90
N PRO A 35 3.58 -0.46 12.52
CA PRO A 35 4.12 -1.62 11.81
C PRO A 35 3.28 -2.06 10.60
N PHE A 36 1.95 -1.89 10.67
CA PHE A 36 1.03 -2.21 9.58
C PHE A 36 1.41 -1.49 8.28
N TYR A 37 1.81 -0.22 8.38
CA TYR A 37 2.11 0.62 7.22
C TYR A 37 3.32 0.12 6.43
N PHE A 38 4.32 -0.37 7.13
CA PHE A 38 5.52 -0.91 6.49
C PHE A 38 5.28 -2.34 5.99
N VAL A 39 4.65 -3.19 6.81
CA VAL A 39 4.37 -4.60 6.47
C VAL A 39 3.42 -4.72 5.29
N VAL A 40 2.39 -3.88 5.20
CA VAL A 40 1.40 -3.91 4.11
C VAL A 40 1.78 -2.95 3.00
N GLY A 41 2.19 -1.73 3.34
CA GLY A 41 2.36 -0.67 2.36
C GLY A 41 3.55 -0.88 1.42
N ILE A 42 4.70 -1.39 1.90
CA ILE A 42 5.87 -1.63 1.04
C ILE A 42 5.55 -2.67 -0.04
N PRO A 43 5.01 -3.87 0.29
CA PRO A 43 4.62 -4.86 -0.72
C PRO A 43 3.56 -4.35 -1.70
N GLN A 44 2.58 -3.57 -1.21
CA GLN A 44 1.56 -2.99 -2.08
C GLN A 44 2.13 -1.94 -3.01
N LEU A 45 3.06 -1.09 -2.55
CA LEU A 45 3.78 -0.14 -3.38
C LEU A 45 4.57 -0.84 -4.48
N ILE A 46 5.35 -1.86 -4.14
CA ILE A 46 6.13 -2.64 -5.12
C ILE A 46 5.20 -3.22 -6.18
N SER A 47 4.10 -3.87 -5.77
CA SER A 47 3.10 -4.40 -6.70
C SER A 47 2.49 -3.31 -7.57
N PHE A 48 2.17 -2.15 -7.00
CA PHE A 48 1.64 -1.01 -7.72
C PHE A 48 2.62 -0.56 -8.81
N LEU A 49 3.88 -0.31 -8.45
CA LEU A 49 4.93 0.09 -9.41
C LEU A 49 5.09 -0.95 -10.53
N LEU A 50 5.16 -2.25 -10.19
CA LEU A 50 5.24 -3.32 -11.19
C LEU A 50 4.02 -3.38 -12.11
N LYS A 51 2.84 -3.01 -11.62
CA LYS A 51 1.61 -2.95 -12.41
C LYS A 51 1.56 -1.74 -13.33
N ILE A 52 2.25 -0.62 -13.05
CA ILE A 52 2.29 0.56 -13.93
C ILE A 52 2.75 0.15 -15.32
N PHE A 53 3.86 -0.59 -15.42
CA PHE A 53 4.48 -1.00 -16.68
C PHE A 53 3.68 -2.05 -17.48
N LYS A 54 2.55 -2.52 -16.98
CA LYS A 54 1.74 -3.53 -17.66
C LYS A 54 0.77 -2.90 -18.65
N LYS A 55 0.79 -3.43 -19.88
CA LYS A 55 -0.15 -3.13 -20.98
C LYS A 55 -1.57 -3.66 -20.69
N ARG A 56 -2.21 -3.11 -19.65
CA ARG A 56 -3.61 -3.38 -19.31
C ARG A 56 -4.29 -2.09 -18.87
N LYS A 57 -5.57 -1.93 -19.24
CA LYS A 57 -6.42 -0.88 -18.69
C LYS A 57 -6.41 -0.94 -17.16
N LYS A 58 -6.08 0.19 -16.53
CA LYS A 58 -6.10 0.35 -15.08
C LYS A 58 -7.56 0.53 -14.63
N THR A 59 -7.90 -0.05 -13.49
CA THR A 59 -9.22 0.12 -12.87
C THR A 59 -9.27 1.45 -12.13
N ILE A 60 -10.49 1.96 -11.89
CA ILE A 60 -10.68 3.18 -11.10
C ILE A 60 -10.10 2.99 -9.69
N SER A 61 -10.34 1.85 -9.06
CA SER A 61 -9.79 1.51 -7.74
C SER A 61 -8.25 1.54 -7.70
N TYR A 62 -7.59 1.07 -8.76
CA TYR A 62 -6.14 1.15 -8.89
C TYR A 62 -5.65 2.60 -9.00
N ILE A 63 -6.37 3.44 -9.76
CA ILE A 63 -6.03 4.87 -9.93
C ILE A 63 -6.20 5.61 -8.60
N ILE A 64 -7.33 5.40 -7.90
CA ILE A 64 -7.59 5.97 -6.58
C ILE A 64 -6.48 5.56 -5.62
N TYR A 65 -6.17 4.26 -5.54
CA TYR A 65 -5.08 3.79 -4.69
C TYR A 65 -3.76 4.50 -4.99
N GLY A 66 -3.37 4.61 -6.27
CA GLY A 66 -2.16 5.30 -6.70
C GLY A 66 -2.13 6.77 -6.31
N LEU A 67 -3.25 7.48 -6.49
CA LEU A 67 -3.37 8.91 -6.19
C LEU A 67 -3.12 9.21 -4.71
N PHE A 68 -3.60 8.35 -3.81
CA PHE A 68 -3.43 8.56 -2.38
C PHE A 68 -2.12 7.99 -1.83
N ILE A 69 -1.66 6.84 -2.32
CA ILE A 69 -0.47 6.19 -1.75
C ILE A 69 0.85 6.83 -2.22
N MET A 70 0.90 7.35 -3.45
CA MET A 70 2.12 7.94 -4.00
C MET A 70 2.58 9.16 -3.19
N PRO A 71 1.70 10.14 -2.85
CA PRO A 71 2.06 11.23 -1.96
C PRO A 71 2.61 10.77 -0.62
N VAL A 72 2.07 9.69 -0.03
CA VAL A 72 2.53 9.17 1.27
C VAL A 72 3.99 8.71 1.18
N TRP A 73 4.34 7.88 0.20
CA TRP A 73 5.71 7.39 0.04
C TRP A 73 6.69 8.51 -0.35
N ILE A 74 6.26 9.44 -1.20
CA ILE A 74 7.07 10.62 -1.56
C ILE A 74 7.32 11.48 -0.31
N SER A 75 6.29 11.71 0.52
CA SER A 75 6.41 12.47 1.77
C SER A 75 7.41 11.83 2.72
N LEU A 76 7.35 10.50 2.87
CA LEU A 76 8.31 9.75 3.68
C LEU A 76 9.74 9.91 3.18
N LEU A 77 9.97 9.79 1.86
CA LEU A 77 11.29 9.96 1.27
C LEU A 77 11.83 11.39 1.46
N ILE A 78 10.99 12.40 1.26
CA ILE A 78 11.38 13.81 1.46
C ILE A 78 11.75 14.06 2.92
N MET A 79 10.95 13.56 3.88
CA MET A 79 11.27 13.69 5.31
C MET A 79 12.62 13.05 5.67
N LEU A 80 12.93 11.89 5.08
CA LEU A 80 14.22 11.21 5.32
C LEU A 80 15.39 12.01 4.73
N MET A 81 15.22 12.62 3.55
CA MET A 81 16.26 13.43 2.90
C MET A 81 16.49 14.78 3.59
N PHE A 82 15.43 15.41 4.12
CA PHE A 82 15.45 16.75 4.69
C PHE A 82 15.20 16.78 6.19
N LYS A 83 15.66 15.74 6.92
CA LYS A 83 15.42 15.56 8.37
C LYS A 83 15.79 16.78 9.24
N ASN A 84 16.76 17.58 8.80
CA ASN A 84 17.24 18.76 9.52
C ASN A 84 16.44 20.04 9.22
N ASN A 85 15.53 20.01 8.24
CA ASN A 85 14.65 21.13 7.92
C ASN A 85 13.29 20.91 8.61
N HIS A 86 13.06 21.65 9.70
CA HIS A 86 11.87 21.52 10.52
C HIS A 86 10.57 21.86 9.78
N GLU A 87 10.58 22.87 8.91
CA GLU A 87 9.38 23.26 8.14
C GLU A 87 8.95 22.16 7.17
N VAL A 88 9.91 21.64 6.39
CA VAL A 88 9.69 20.54 5.45
C VAL A 88 9.23 19.29 6.20
N THR A 89 9.91 18.94 7.29
CA THR A 89 9.58 17.75 8.08
C THR A 89 8.18 17.84 8.70
N ASN A 90 7.78 19.02 9.18
CA ASN A 90 6.44 19.21 9.76
C ASN A 90 5.33 19.11 8.71
N PHE A 91 5.52 19.74 7.54
CA PHE A 91 4.53 19.71 6.46
C PHE A 91 4.30 18.28 5.96
N PHE A 92 5.38 17.57 5.60
CA PHE A 92 5.27 16.19 5.11
C PHE A 92 4.91 15.19 6.22
N GLY A 93 5.31 15.45 7.46
CA GLY A 93 4.88 14.68 8.63
C GLY A 93 3.37 14.74 8.85
N THR A 94 2.75 15.90 8.62
CA THR A 94 1.28 16.04 8.68
C THR A 94 0.58 15.17 7.64
N ILE A 95 1.13 15.08 6.42
CA ILE A 95 0.60 14.20 5.36
C ILE A 95 0.68 12.73 5.80
N LEU A 96 1.81 12.31 6.39
CA LEU A 96 1.97 10.96 6.90
C LEU A 96 0.98 10.64 8.02
N ILE A 97 0.79 11.56 8.98
CA ILE A 97 -0.19 11.38 10.06
C ILE A 97 -1.60 11.28 9.50
N ALA A 98 -1.99 12.15 8.57
CA ALA A 98 -3.30 12.09 7.93
C ALA A 98 -3.52 10.76 7.17
N SER A 99 -2.44 10.22 6.57
CA SER A 99 -2.49 8.94 5.87
C SER A 99 -2.83 7.76 6.78
N LEU A 100 -2.62 7.90 8.09
CA LEU A 100 -2.97 6.85 9.04
C LEU A 100 -4.48 6.56 9.08
N LEU A 101 -5.30 7.53 8.71
CA LEU A 101 -6.76 7.40 8.78
C LEU A 101 -7.32 6.61 7.60
N TYR A 102 -6.77 6.80 6.39
CA TYR A 102 -7.31 6.22 5.16
C TYR A 102 -6.53 5.01 4.63
N SER A 103 -5.27 4.83 5.02
CA SER A 103 -4.41 3.76 4.46
C SER A 103 -4.93 2.34 4.71
N PRO A 104 -5.52 1.99 5.87
CA PRO A 104 -6.11 0.66 6.04
C PRO A 104 -7.23 0.37 5.04
N PHE A 105 -8.08 1.35 4.75
CA PHE A 105 -9.15 1.22 3.75
C PHE A 105 -8.58 1.07 2.33
N LEU A 106 -7.54 1.85 2.00
CA LEU A 106 -6.85 1.73 0.72
C LEU A 106 -6.18 0.37 0.56
N ALA A 107 -5.59 -0.17 1.62
CA ALA A 107 -4.98 -1.48 1.60
C ALA A 107 -6.00 -2.57 1.27
N ILE A 108 -7.18 -2.54 1.90
CA ILE A 108 -8.28 -3.47 1.59
C ILE A 108 -8.77 -3.29 0.16
N LEU A 109 -8.97 -2.04 -0.27
CA LEU A 109 -9.40 -1.71 -1.64
C LEU A 109 -8.42 -2.26 -2.68
N TYR A 110 -7.11 -2.19 -2.40
CA TYR A 110 -6.06 -2.69 -3.29
C TYR A 110 -6.06 -4.22 -3.41
N VAL A 111 -6.25 -4.93 -2.30
CA VAL A 111 -6.38 -6.39 -2.31
C VAL A 111 -7.66 -6.79 -3.05
N TYR A 112 -8.76 -6.08 -2.84
CA TYR A 112 -10.02 -6.33 -3.54
C TYR A 112 -9.91 -6.12 -5.05
N ASP A 113 -9.25 -5.05 -5.50
CA ASP A 113 -8.96 -4.83 -6.92
C ASP A 113 -8.12 -5.98 -7.49
N SER A 114 -7.08 -6.40 -6.76
CA SER A 114 -6.23 -7.53 -7.14
C SER A 114 -7.00 -8.85 -7.25
N TYR A 115 -7.96 -9.09 -6.35
CA TYR A 115 -8.89 -10.23 -6.43
C TYR A 115 -9.77 -10.17 -7.67
N LYS A 116 -10.40 -9.02 -7.96
CA LYS A 116 -11.29 -8.85 -9.12
C LYS A 116 -10.55 -9.15 -10.43
N ILE A 117 -9.30 -8.70 -10.50
CA ILE A 117 -8.39 -8.95 -11.61
C ILE A 117 -8.06 -10.45 -11.73
N TYR A 118 -7.72 -11.10 -10.63
CA TYR A 118 -7.42 -12.52 -10.61
C TYR A 118 -8.62 -13.35 -11.07
N LYS A 119 -9.83 -13.03 -10.57
CA LYS A 119 -11.07 -13.72 -10.92
C LYS A 119 -11.42 -13.58 -12.40
N SER A 120 -11.29 -12.38 -12.99
CA SER A 120 -11.61 -12.18 -14.41
C SER A 120 -10.68 -12.97 -15.35
N GLN A 121 -9.43 -13.22 -14.95
CA GLN A 121 -8.51 -14.09 -15.69
C GLN A 121 -8.80 -15.58 -15.54
N LYS A 122 -9.50 -15.98 -14.48
CA LYS A 122 -9.93 -17.36 -14.25
C LYS A 122 -11.18 -17.71 -15.05
N GLN A 123 -12.09 -16.75 -15.24
CA GLN A 123 -13.35 -16.92 -16.00
C GLN A 123 -13.17 -16.91 -17.53
N THR A 124 -12.02 -16.45 -18.04
CA THR A 124 -11.64 -16.54 -19.48
C THR A 124 -10.94 -17.87 -19.79
N ARG A 125 -11.35 -18.95 -19.13
CA ARG A 125 -10.99 -20.35 -19.40
C ARG A 125 -12.27 -21.10 -19.74
#